data_AF-A0A086TJS4-F1
#
_entry.id   AF-A0A086TJS4-F1
#
_cell.length_a   1.000
_cell.length_b   1.000
_cell.length_c   1.000
_cell.angle_alpha   90.00
_cell.angle_beta   90.00
_cell.angle_gamma   90.00
#
_symmetry.space_group_name_H-M   'P 1'
#
loop_
_entity.id
_entity.type
_entity.pdbx_description
1 polymer ?
#
loop_
_entity_poly.entity_id
_entity_poly.type
_entity_poly.pdbx_seq_one_letter_code
_entity_poly.pdbx_strand_id
1 'polypeptide(L)'
;MLSDQQFQECLNELQVPRVEDWELFLESHGFRIYRKTMPNTALYEYKALGHYPDVPSSLLADVFTDLEYRKTWDKNMVGFKRLDHGVIHYTTKFPWPLSPREYFYELTVHEPKQGHFCVSSQTVGKTRVADGTLQNMYSSNNYKSMVTLVPPSMTYSPAPSSSNLLSVPGVSGAAASTVSLPTPGSESKVFKLPPSNKSVRVEEYRQDVVMVPSEDGKGCYVWFGYFDDPKGHIPSSIVNWATKSGIPGFLRGIQEACLKRAATTGSSGPMIHKDRPETPDSGIEA
;
A
#
# COMPACT_ATOMS: atom_id res chain seq x y z
N MET A 1 -9.08 1.01 0.55
CA MET A 1 -8.79 1.36 -0.86
C MET A 1 -8.26 2.78 -0.89
N LEU A 2 -7.26 3.07 -1.72
CA LEU A 2 -6.82 4.45 -1.98
C LEU A 2 -7.99 5.26 -2.56
N SER A 3 -8.17 6.50 -2.09
CA SER A 3 -9.09 7.44 -2.75
C SER A 3 -8.51 7.93 -4.08
N ASP A 4 -9.36 8.47 -4.95
CA ASP A 4 -8.93 9.08 -6.22
C ASP A 4 -7.88 10.18 -6.01
N GLN A 5 -8.02 10.95 -4.93
CA GLN A 5 -7.03 11.97 -4.56
C GLN A 5 -5.67 11.32 -4.23
N GLN A 6 -5.65 10.28 -3.40
CA GLN A 6 -4.41 9.59 -3.03
C GLN A 6 -3.76 8.92 -4.23
N PHE A 7 -4.57 8.33 -5.11
CA PHE A 7 -4.08 7.79 -6.37
C PHE A 7 -3.41 8.87 -7.22
N GLN A 8 -4.05 10.04 -7.38
CA GLN A 8 -3.47 11.17 -8.12
C GLN A 8 -2.18 11.69 -7.48
N GLU A 9 -2.09 11.69 -6.14
CA GLU A 9 -0.87 12.03 -5.42
C GLU A 9 0.27 11.04 -5.73
N CYS A 10 -0.02 9.74 -5.78
CA CYS A 10 0.96 8.72 -6.18
C CYS A 10 1.46 8.95 -7.61
N LEU A 11 0.55 9.29 -8.54
CA LEU A 11 0.92 9.62 -9.92
C LEU A 11 1.83 10.84 -10.00
N ASN A 12 1.52 11.88 -9.22
CA ASN A 12 2.34 13.08 -9.17
C ASN A 12 3.74 12.77 -8.62
N GLU A 13 3.84 11.91 -7.60
CA GLU A 13 5.13 11.51 -7.03
C GLU A 13 5.98 10.65 -7.96
N LEU A 14 5.37 9.89 -8.88
CA LEU A 14 6.12 9.18 -9.92
C LEU A 14 6.83 10.15 -10.89
N GLN A 15 6.26 11.35 -11.09
CA GLN A 15 6.84 12.39 -11.95
C GLN A 15 7.81 13.28 -11.17
N VAL A 16 7.37 13.78 -10.01
CA VAL A 16 8.12 14.68 -9.14
C VAL A 16 8.09 14.11 -7.72
N PRO A 17 9.11 13.32 -7.33
CA PRO A 17 9.18 12.71 -6.02
C PRO A 17 9.14 13.75 -4.89
N ARG A 18 8.20 13.59 -3.96
CA ARG A 18 8.14 14.36 -2.70
C ARG A 18 8.97 13.65 -1.64
N VAL A 19 10.19 14.14 -1.42
CA VAL A 19 11.24 13.47 -0.63
C VAL A 19 11.91 14.38 0.39
N GLU A 20 11.33 15.54 0.71
CA GLU A 20 11.92 16.56 1.57
C GLU A 20 12.26 16.02 2.97
N ASP A 21 11.37 15.21 3.55
CA ASP A 21 11.56 14.55 4.85
C ASP A 21 12.04 13.09 4.73
N TRP A 22 12.44 12.66 3.54
CA TRP A 22 12.77 11.28 3.23
C TRP A 22 14.26 11.14 2.95
N GLU A 23 14.89 10.11 3.52
CA GLU A 23 16.26 9.75 3.17
C GLU A 23 16.25 8.70 2.06
N LEU A 24 17.12 8.87 1.05
CA LEU A 24 17.36 7.82 0.06
C LEU A 24 18.04 6.63 0.75
N PHE A 25 17.36 5.50 0.80
CA PHE A 25 17.81 4.29 1.49
C PHE A 25 18.58 3.34 0.56
N LEU A 26 18.10 3.17 -0.68
CA LEU A 26 18.71 2.27 -1.67
C LEU A 26 18.29 2.67 -3.09
N GLU A 27 19.19 2.54 -4.06
CA GLU A 27 18.84 2.52 -5.48
C GLU A 27 19.20 1.14 -6.06
N SER A 28 18.24 0.49 -6.75
CA SER A 28 18.45 -0.84 -7.30
C SER A 28 17.45 -1.17 -8.41
N HIS A 29 17.91 -1.79 -9.51
CA HIS A 29 17.06 -2.34 -10.58
C HIS A 29 15.99 -1.37 -11.11
N GLY A 30 16.33 -0.08 -11.25
CA GLY A 30 15.40 0.94 -11.73
C GLY A 30 14.47 1.54 -10.67
N PHE A 31 14.68 1.21 -9.39
CA PHE A 31 13.93 1.72 -8.24
C PHE A 31 14.81 2.55 -7.32
N ARG A 32 14.25 3.67 -6.83
CA ARG A 32 14.74 4.43 -5.69
C ARG A 32 13.85 4.16 -4.50
N ILE A 33 14.43 3.66 -3.42
CA ILE A 33 13.77 3.36 -2.18
C ILE A 33 14.18 4.43 -1.17
N TYR A 34 13.20 5.11 -0.63
CA TYR A 34 13.32 6.10 0.42
C TYR A 34 12.77 5.54 1.73
N ARG A 35 13.27 6.05 2.85
CA ARG A 35 12.67 5.80 4.16
C ARG A 35 12.53 7.09 4.96
N LYS A 36 11.62 7.09 5.92
CA LYS A 36 11.39 8.20 6.85
C LYS A 36 11.19 7.65 8.25
N THR A 37 11.89 8.20 9.23
CA THR A 37 11.72 7.80 10.64
C THR A 37 10.34 8.20 11.15
N MET A 38 9.69 7.30 11.88
CA MET A 38 8.40 7.57 12.50
C MET A 38 8.57 8.33 13.81
N PRO A 39 7.88 9.48 14.01
CA PRO A 39 8.03 10.31 15.20
C PRO A 39 7.86 9.51 16.50
N ASN A 40 8.78 9.71 17.45
CA ASN A 40 8.78 9.03 18.75
C ASN A 40 8.88 7.50 18.70
N THR A 41 9.42 6.93 17.62
CA THR A 41 9.65 5.49 17.49
C THR A 41 11.01 5.21 16.84
N ALA A 42 11.44 3.94 16.84
CA ALA A 42 12.57 3.45 16.04
C ALA A 42 12.13 2.84 14.69
N LEU A 43 10.87 3.05 14.30
CA LEU A 43 10.28 2.49 13.09
C LEU A 43 10.49 3.43 11.90
N TYR A 44 10.37 2.87 10.70
CA TYR A 44 10.49 3.60 9.45
C TYR A 44 9.27 3.34 8.58
N GLU A 45 8.83 4.38 7.89
CA GLU A 45 8.01 4.24 6.68
C GLU A 45 8.93 4.18 5.47
N TYR A 46 8.49 3.46 4.44
CA TYR A 46 9.23 3.29 3.20
C TYR A 46 8.38 3.70 2.01
N LYS A 47 9.07 4.22 0.99
CA LYS A 47 8.50 4.56 -0.30
C LYS A 47 9.45 4.12 -1.39
N ALA A 48 9.00 3.34 -2.37
CA ALA A 48 9.78 3.03 -3.56
C ALA A 48 9.12 3.62 -4.81
N LEU A 49 9.96 4.23 -5.65
CA LEU A 49 9.58 4.80 -6.94
C LEU A 49 10.47 4.19 -8.00
N GLY A 50 9.90 3.58 -9.03
CA GLY A 50 10.69 2.95 -10.07
C GLY A 50 9.87 2.49 -11.26
N HIS A 51 10.49 1.68 -12.10
CA HIS A 51 9.84 1.14 -13.30
C HIS A 51 10.43 -0.20 -13.70
N TYR A 52 9.62 -0.99 -14.40
CA TYR A 52 10.05 -2.15 -15.17
C TYR A 52 9.83 -1.86 -16.66
N PRO A 53 10.88 -1.87 -17.50
CA PRO A 53 10.77 -1.44 -18.90
C PRO A 53 10.07 -2.46 -19.82
N ASP A 54 9.94 -3.71 -19.36
CA ASP A 54 9.52 -4.87 -20.16
C ASP A 54 8.41 -5.68 -19.48
N VAL A 55 7.80 -5.15 -18.42
CA VAL A 55 6.68 -5.76 -17.72
C VAL A 55 5.48 -4.82 -17.78
N PRO A 56 4.41 -5.18 -18.52
CA PRO A 56 3.16 -4.43 -18.50
C PRO A 56 2.53 -4.39 -17.11
N SER A 57 1.87 -3.28 -16.77
CA SER A 57 1.25 -3.07 -15.45
C SER A 57 0.22 -4.14 -15.07
N SER A 58 -0.56 -4.63 -16.05
CA SER A 58 -1.53 -5.73 -15.85
C SER A 58 -0.84 -7.03 -15.44
N LEU A 59 0.24 -7.39 -16.11
CA LEU A 59 1.03 -8.57 -15.80
C LEU A 59 1.66 -8.46 -14.41
N LEU A 60 2.21 -7.29 -14.07
CA LEU A 60 2.77 -7.06 -12.74
C LEU A 60 1.68 -7.18 -11.66
N ALA A 61 0.52 -6.56 -11.85
CA ALA A 61 -0.60 -6.62 -10.90
C ALA A 61 -1.08 -8.07 -10.68
N ASP A 62 -1.19 -8.85 -11.75
CA ASP A 62 -1.60 -10.24 -11.69
C ASP A 62 -0.55 -11.13 -10.99
N VAL A 63 0.75 -10.92 -11.25
CA VAL A 63 1.82 -11.65 -10.56
C VAL A 63 1.95 -11.23 -9.09
N PHE A 64 1.74 -9.95 -8.79
CA PHE A 64 1.84 -9.40 -7.45
C PHE A 64 0.75 -9.96 -6.52
N THR A 65 -0.46 -10.14 -7.05
CA THR A 65 -1.65 -10.55 -6.29
C THR A 65 -1.88 -12.07 -6.27
N ASP A 66 -1.28 -12.82 -7.20
CA ASP A 66 -1.37 -14.28 -7.23
C ASP A 66 -0.41 -14.95 -6.23
N LEU A 67 -0.95 -15.22 -5.04
CA LEU A 67 -0.20 -15.85 -3.96
C LEU A 67 0.14 -17.33 -4.19
N GLU A 68 -0.60 -18.05 -5.05
CA GLU A 68 -0.22 -19.42 -5.40
C GLU A 68 1.00 -19.41 -6.32
N TYR A 69 1.02 -18.51 -7.31
CA TYR A 69 2.19 -18.34 -8.16
C TYR A 69 3.37 -17.76 -7.39
N ARG A 70 3.12 -16.87 -6.42
CA ARG A 70 4.15 -16.31 -5.55
C ARG A 70 4.98 -17.39 -4.85
N LYS A 71 4.35 -18.49 -4.41
CA LYS A 71 5.07 -19.64 -3.80
C LYS A 71 6.13 -20.25 -4.71
N THR A 72 5.97 -20.12 -6.03
CA THR A 72 6.87 -20.74 -7.02
C THR A 72 8.17 -19.97 -7.23
N TRP A 73 8.21 -18.68 -6.86
CA TRP A 73 9.36 -17.81 -7.15
C TRP A 73 9.89 -17.03 -5.94
N ASP A 74 9.06 -16.72 -4.95
CA ASP A 74 9.51 -16.03 -3.75
C ASP A 74 10.01 -17.00 -2.67
N LYS A 75 11.33 -17.05 -2.51
CA LYS A 75 12.03 -17.92 -1.56
C LYS A 75 11.77 -17.58 -0.09
N ASN A 76 11.33 -16.35 0.18
CA ASN A 76 11.02 -15.89 1.53
C ASN A 76 9.59 -16.21 1.94
N MET A 77 8.68 -16.43 0.99
CA MET A 77 7.32 -16.85 1.29
C MET A 77 7.33 -18.25 1.93
N VAL A 78 6.84 -18.34 3.17
CA VAL A 78 6.63 -19.63 3.86
C VAL A 78 5.31 -20.23 3.40
N GLY A 79 4.27 -19.41 3.29
CA GLY A 79 2.96 -19.84 2.84
C GLY A 79 1.89 -18.79 3.10
N PHE A 80 0.67 -19.12 2.69
CA PHE A 80 -0.51 -18.32 2.98
C PHE A 80 -1.73 -19.21 3.18
N LYS A 81 -2.76 -18.67 3.82
CA LYS A 81 -4.10 -19.23 3.91
C LYS A 81 -5.12 -18.12 3.69
N ARG A 82 -6.12 -18.37 2.86
CA ARG A 82 -7.33 -17.53 2.81
C ARG A 82 -8.23 -17.96 3.95
N LEU A 83 -8.66 -17.00 4.74
CA LEU A 83 -9.56 -17.17 5.88
C LEU A 83 -10.91 -16.52 5.55
N ASP A 84 -11.88 -16.69 6.44
CA ASP A 84 -13.21 -16.07 6.29
C ASP A 84 -13.11 -14.56 6.11
N HIS A 85 -14.13 -13.97 5.48
CA HIS A 85 -14.25 -12.52 5.25
C HIS A 85 -13.11 -11.90 4.42
N GLY A 86 -12.44 -12.69 3.57
CA GLY A 86 -11.41 -12.17 2.66
C GLY A 86 -10.06 -11.90 3.35
N VAL A 87 -9.88 -12.33 4.60
CA VAL A 87 -8.62 -12.17 5.33
C VAL A 87 -7.57 -13.14 4.79
N ILE A 88 -6.37 -12.62 4.53
CA ILE A 88 -5.20 -13.41 4.12
C ILE A 88 -4.28 -13.54 5.33
N HIS A 89 -4.04 -14.77 5.77
CA HIS A 89 -2.93 -15.09 6.65
C HIS A 89 -1.69 -15.39 5.81
N TYR A 90 -0.68 -14.55 5.89
CA TYR A 90 0.56 -14.66 5.12
C TYR A 90 1.76 -14.84 6.07
N THR A 91 2.64 -15.79 5.77
CA THR A 91 3.84 -16.04 6.56
C THR A 91 5.09 -15.90 5.70
N THR A 92 6.09 -15.17 6.18
CA THR A 92 7.36 -14.93 5.48
C THR A 92 8.57 -15.13 6.39
N LYS A 93 9.67 -15.61 5.80
CA LYS A 93 10.95 -15.77 6.48
C LYS A 93 11.59 -14.41 6.71
N PHE A 94 12.17 -14.25 7.89
CA PHE A 94 13.15 -13.20 8.14
C PHE A 94 14.55 -13.84 8.22
N PRO A 95 15.63 -13.10 7.92
CA PRO A 95 16.96 -13.67 8.01
C PRO A 95 17.30 -14.02 9.46
N TRP A 96 17.97 -15.16 9.64
CA TRP A 96 18.38 -15.65 10.96
C TRP A 96 19.25 -14.61 11.68
N PRO A 97 19.07 -14.37 13.00
CA PRO A 97 18.33 -15.18 13.98
C PRO A 97 16.86 -14.79 14.20
N LEU A 98 16.28 -13.99 13.31
CA LEU A 98 14.90 -13.52 13.48
C LEU A 98 13.87 -14.60 13.09
N SER A 99 12.86 -14.82 13.94
CA SER A 99 11.74 -15.71 13.63
C SER A 99 10.94 -15.22 12.40
N PRO A 100 10.23 -16.10 11.68
CA PRO A 100 9.31 -15.71 10.62
C PRO A 100 8.28 -14.68 11.11
N ARG A 101 7.74 -13.88 10.19
CA ARG A 101 6.63 -12.95 10.46
C ARG A 101 5.33 -13.52 9.91
N GLU A 102 4.26 -13.37 10.69
CA GLU A 102 2.89 -13.64 10.24
C GLU A 102 2.10 -12.33 10.16
N TYR A 103 1.34 -12.18 9.08
CA TYR A 103 0.46 -11.06 8.81
C TYR A 103 -0.95 -11.59 8.60
N PHE A 104 -1.93 -10.84 9.09
CA PHE A 104 -3.34 -11.06 8.78
C PHE A 104 -3.86 -9.77 8.18
N TYR A 105 -4.10 -9.76 6.88
CA TYR A 105 -4.46 -8.54 6.16
C TYR A 105 -5.61 -8.76 5.18
N GLU A 106 -6.30 -7.69 4.86
CA GLU A 106 -7.19 -7.61 3.70
C GLU A 106 -6.40 -7.09 2.50
N LEU A 107 -6.69 -7.61 1.32
CA LEU A 107 -6.08 -7.19 0.05
C LEU A 107 -7.18 -6.67 -0.85
N THR A 108 -7.03 -5.44 -1.33
CA THR A 108 -7.93 -4.83 -2.30
C THR A 108 -7.16 -4.51 -3.57
N VAL A 109 -7.77 -4.81 -4.71
CA VAL A 109 -7.25 -4.48 -6.04
C VAL A 109 -8.27 -3.58 -6.71
N HIS A 110 -7.83 -2.47 -7.24
CA HIS A 110 -8.67 -1.51 -7.96
C HIS A 110 -7.98 -1.10 -9.26
N GLU A 111 -8.75 -0.85 -10.31
CA GLU A 111 -8.27 -0.37 -11.60
C GLU A 111 -8.94 0.97 -11.92
N PRO A 112 -8.45 2.12 -11.36
CA PRO A 112 -9.11 3.41 -11.54
C PRO A 112 -9.23 3.86 -13.00
N LYS A 113 -8.30 3.40 -13.85
CA LYS A 113 -8.25 3.64 -15.29
C LYS A 113 -7.70 2.39 -15.95
N GLN A 114 -8.04 2.16 -17.21
CA GLN A 114 -7.54 1.00 -17.94
C GLN A 114 -6.01 0.88 -17.85
N GLY A 115 -5.53 -0.25 -17.35
CA GLY A 115 -4.10 -0.53 -17.15
C GLY A 115 -3.47 0.14 -15.92
N HIS A 116 -4.18 0.99 -15.19
CA HIS A 116 -3.70 1.60 -13.95
C HIS A 116 -4.19 0.78 -12.77
N PHE A 117 -3.30 0.12 -12.04
CA PHE A 117 -3.66 -0.75 -10.92
C PHE A 117 -3.27 -0.13 -9.59
N CYS A 118 -4.14 -0.27 -8.60
CA CYS A 118 -3.90 0.03 -7.20
C CYS A 118 -4.10 -1.25 -6.39
N VAL A 119 -3.07 -1.69 -5.69
CA VAL A 119 -3.11 -2.83 -4.78
C VAL A 119 -2.85 -2.32 -3.38
N SER A 120 -3.86 -2.39 -2.50
CA SER A 120 -3.75 -1.98 -1.10
C SER A 120 -3.89 -3.19 -0.19
N SER A 121 -3.04 -3.30 0.81
CA SER A 121 -3.21 -4.25 1.90
C SER A 121 -2.92 -3.64 3.27
N GLN A 122 -3.69 -4.06 4.28
CA GLN A 122 -3.58 -3.51 5.62
C GLN A 122 -3.90 -4.57 6.67
N THR A 123 -3.23 -4.52 7.82
CA THR A 123 -3.51 -5.43 8.93
C THR A 123 -4.97 -5.35 9.34
N VAL A 124 -5.54 -6.53 9.50
CA VAL A 124 -6.86 -6.71 10.04
C VAL A 124 -6.73 -6.84 11.55
N GLY A 125 -7.36 -5.91 12.28
CA GLY A 125 -7.79 -6.21 13.63
C GLY A 125 -7.37 -5.30 14.78
N LYS A 126 -6.68 -4.16 14.62
CA LYS A 126 -6.51 -3.20 15.76
C LYS A 126 -6.33 -1.76 15.28
N THR A 127 -7.09 -0.82 15.83
CA THR A 127 -6.76 0.62 15.83
C THR A 127 -6.41 1.04 17.25
N ARG A 128 -5.43 1.94 17.44
CA ARG A 128 -5.23 2.64 18.72
C ARG A 128 -6.45 3.52 19.00
N VAL A 129 -7.20 3.24 20.05
CA VAL A 129 -8.16 4.23 20.58
C VAL A 129 -7.37 5.34 21.29
N ALA A 130 -7.95 6.53 21.41
CA ALA A 130 -7.31 7.72 22.00
C ALA A 130 -6.79 7.51 23.45
N ASP A 131 -7.27 6.48 24.14
CA ASP A 131 -6.87 6.08 25.49
C ASP A 131 -5.72 5.04 25.53
N GLY A 132 -5.22 4.60 24.38
CA GLY A 132 -4.14 3.60 24.27
C GLY A 132 -4.60 2.14 24.31
N THR A 133 -5.90 1.87 24.38
CA THR A 133 -6.43 0.50 24.36
C THR A 133 -6.43 -0.06 22.93
N LEU A 134 -6.21 -1.37 22.78
CA LEU A 134 -6.28 -2.06 21.49
C LEU A 134 -7.69 -2.62 21.29
N GLN A 135 -8.43 -2.16 20.28
CA GLN A 135 -9.78 -2.65 19.99
C GLN A 135 -9.88 -3.21 18.57
N ASN A 136 -10.49 -4.39 18.45
CA ASN A 136 -10.71 -5.07 17.17
C ASN A 136 -11.92 -4.43 16.46
N MET A 137 -11.70 -3.67 15.39
CA MET A 137 -12.78 -3.31 14.47
C MET A 137 -12.48 -3.80 13.05
N TYR A 138 -13.47 -4.50 12.50
CA TYR A 138 -13.72 -4.57 11.07
C TYR A 138 -14.59 -3.37 10.72
N SER A 139 -14.04 -2.36 10.06
CA SER A 139 -14.84 -1.40 9.33
C SER A 139 -14.18 -1.20 7.98
N SER A 140 -14.89 -1.60 6.94
CA SER A 140 -14.53 -1.42 5.53
C SER A 140 -14.57 0.06 5.08
N ASN A 141 -14.77 1.01 5.99
CA ASN A 141 -14.69 2.44 5.72
C ASN A 141 -13.98 3.17 6.87
N ASN A 142 -12.84 3.80 6.52
CA ASN A 142 -12.17 4.95 7.16
C ASN A 142 -10.68 4.71 7.46
N TYR A 143 -9.82 5.16 6.56
CA TYR A 143 -8.46 5.59 6.89
C TYR A 143 -8.48 7.08 7.24
N LYS A 144 -8.03 7.42 8.45
CA LYS A 144 -7.66 8.78 8.85
C LYS A 144 -6.14 8.93 8.73
N SER A 145 -5.76 10.07 8.16
CA SER A 145 -4.51 10.84 8.31
C SER A 145 -3.20 10.32 7.72
N MET A 146 -2.88 10.81 6.52
CA MET A 146 -1.66 11.59 6.28
C MET A 146 -2.01 12.85 5.47
N VAL A 147 -2.56 13.87 6.14
CA VAL A 147 -2.52 15.26 5.67
C VAL A 147 -2.11 16.10 6.88
N THR A 148 -0.87 16.60 6.82
CA THR A 148 -0.34 17.83 7.43
C THR A 148 -0.80 18.20 8.84
N LEU A 149 0.04 17.93 9.85
CA LEU A 149 0.11 18.80 11.03
C LEU A 149 0.88 20.06 10.62
N VAL A 150 0.18 21.06 10.08
CA VAL A 150 0.70 22.44 10.13
C VAL A 150 0.70 22.80 11.61
N PRO A 151 1.82 23.20 12.22
CA PRO A 151 1.79 23.70 13.59
C PRO A 151 0.84 24.91 13.63
N PRO A 152 -0.02 25.05 14.66
CA PRO A 152 -0.79 26.27 14.83
C PRO A 152 0.21 27.42 14.95
N SER A 153 0.31 28.19 13.88
CA SER A 153 1.15 29.37 13.81
C SER A 153 0.72 30.34 14.89
N MET A 154 1.73 30.92 15.52
CA MET A 154 1.64 31.98 16.49
C MET A 154 0.58 33.01 16.12
N THR A 155 -0.23 33.38 17.09
CA THR A 155 -1.16 34.50 17.03
C THR A 155 -0.41 35.76 16.60
N TYR A 156 -0.67 36.23 15.38
CA TYR A 156 -0.41 37.61 15.00
C TYR A 156 -1.74 38.28 14.69
N SER A 157 -2.00 39.38 15.40
CA SER A 157 -3.19 40.20 15.20
C SER A 157 -3.11 40.95 13.86
N PRO A 158 -4.23 41.19 13.15
CA PRO A 158 -4.20 41.95 11.91
C PRO A 158 -4.29 43.47 12.19
N ALA A 159 -3.47 44.25 11.51
CA ALA A 159 -3.74 45.66 11.23
C ALA A 159 -4.27 45.80 9.79
N PRO A 160 -5.16 46.76 9.49
CA PRO A 160 -5.88 46.82 8.21
C PRO A 160 -5.22 47.78 7.21
N SER A 161 -5.26 47.43 5.93
CA SER A 161 -5.30 48.33 4.74
C SER A 161 -5.15 47.45 3.49
N SER A 162 -6.17 47.24 2.66
CA SER A 162 -6.77 48.12 1.63
C SER A 162 -6.37 47.65 0.22
N SER A 163 -7.39 47.32 -0.59
CA SER A 163 -7.41 47.26 -2.07
C SER A 163 -6.55 46.13 -2.72
N ASN A 164 -6.91 45.42 -3.78
CA ASN A 164 -7.90 45.57 -4.84
C ASN A 164 -8.40 44.19 -5.34
N LEU A 165 -9.56 44.26 -6.00
CA LEU A 165 -10.40 43.20 -6.58
C LEU A 165 -9.71 42.22 -7.54
N LEU A 166 -10.27 41.01 -7.65
CA LEU A 166 -10.77 40.44 -8.93
C LEU A 166 -11.74 39.29 -8.63
N SER A 167 -13.02 39.49 -8.96
CA SER A 167 -14.13 38.55 -8.81
C SER A 167 -14.30 37.69 -10.07
N VAL A 168 -14.41 36.37 -9.91
CA VAL A 168 -14.83 35.44 -10.99
C VAL A 168 -16.28 35.00 -10.72
N PRO A 169 -17.23 35.12 -11.68
CA PRO A 169 -18.61 34.67 -11.52
C PRO A 169 -18.73 33.15 -11.74
N GLY A 170 -19.53 32.45 -10.91
CA GLY A 170 -19.95 31.07 -11.23
C GLY A 170 -20.17 30.08 -10.07
N VAL A 171 -19.97 30.45 -8.80
CA VAL A 171 -20.22 29.52 -7.68
C VAL A 171 -21.60 29.78 -7.08
N SER A 172 -22.62 29.12 -7.65
CA SER A 172 -23.89 28.89 -6.98
C SER A 172 -23.66 27.89 -5.84
N GLY A 173 -24.07 28.27 -4.63
CA GLY A 173 -23.79 27.56 -3.39
C GLY A 173 -24.22 26.09 -3.41
N ALA A 174 -23.29 25.20 -3.06
CA ALA A 174 -23.62 23.86 -2.59
C ALA A 174 -24.17 24.00 -1.17
N ALA A 175 -25.43 23.61 -1.00
CA ALA A 175 -26.06 23.49 0.30
C ALA A 175 -25.25 22.53 1.19
N ALA A 176 -25.08 22.90 2.46
CA ALA A 176 -24.50 22.03 3.47
C ALA A 176 -25.35 20.75 3.59
N SER A 177 -24.85 19.64 3.04
CA SER A 177 -25.41 18.32 3.32
C SER A 177 -25.11 17.98 4.76
N THR A 178 -26.15 18.01 5.58
CA THR A 178 -26.14 17.56 6.97
C THR A 178 -25.62 16.12 7.01
N VAL A 179 -24.45 15.93 7.63
CA VAL A 179 -23.89 14.60 7.90
C VAL A 179 -24.79 13.93 8.95
N SER A 180 -25.61 12.99 8.52
CA SER A 180 -26.35 12.12 9.44
C SER A 180 -25.36 11.21 10.18
N LEU A 181 -25.46 11.17 11.52
CA LEU A 181 -24.73 10.18 12.31
C LEU A 181 -25.12 8.76 11.88
N PRO A 182 -24.20 7.77 11.96
CA PRO A 182 -24.52 6.39 11.66
C PRO A 182 -25.54 5.85 12.67
N THR A 183 -26.60 5.23 12.17
CA THR A 183 -27.58 4.48 12.97
C THR A 183 -26.89 3.26 13.61
N PRO A 184 -27.06 3.01 14.92
CA PRO A 184 -26.48 1.85 15.57
C PRO A 184 -27.24 0.59 15.16
N GLY A 185 -26.65 -0.26 14.34
CA GLY A 185 -27.31 -1.50 13.91
C GLY A 185 -26.53 -2.48 13.03
N SER A 186 -25.32 -2.18 12.53
CA SER A 186 -24.54 -3.21 11.83
C SER A 186 -23.75 -4.04 12.84
N GLU A 187 -24.17 -5.29 13.09
CA GLU A 187 -23.40 -6.25 13.87
C GLU A 187 -21.98 -6.39 13.28
N SER A 188 -20.99 -5.80 13.94
CA SER A 188 -19.59 -5.99 13.59
C SER A 188 -19.17 -7.41 13.98
N LYS A 189 -19.10 -8.32 13.01
CA LYS A 189 -18.54 -9.66 13.25
C LYS A 189 -17.06 -9.50 13.61
N VAL A 190 -16.75 -9.71 14.90
CA VAL A 190 -15.38 -9.71 15.40
C VAL A 190 -14.71 -11.01 14.95
N PHE A 191 -13.88 -10.96 13.91
CA PHE A 191 -13.02 -12.09 13.59
C PHE A 191 -11.83 -12.12 14.56
N LYS A 192 -11.67 -13.29 15.19
CA LYS A 192 -10.65 -13.55 16.19
C LYS A 192 -9.46 -14.19 15.50
N LEU A 193 -8.32 -13.51 15.57
CA LEU A 193 -7.05 -14.06 15.09
C LEU A 193 -6.69 -15.33 15.88
N PRO A 194 -6.20 -16.40 15.23
CA PRO A 194 -5.73 -17.59 15.94
C PRO A 194 -4.55 -17.25 16.88
N PRO A 195 -4.20 -18.09 17.86
CA PRO A 195 -3.00 -17.89 18.68
C PRO A 195 -1.73 -17.83 17.83
N SER A 196 -0.71 -17.09 18.27
CA SER A 196 0.57 -17.01 17.56
C SER A 196 1.27 -18.37 17.51
N ASN A 197 1.79 -18.74 16.34
CA ASN A 197 2.50 -20.00 16.09
C ASN A 197 3.96 -19.72 15.71
N LYS A 198 4.88 -19.73 16.69
CA LYS A 198 6.36 -19.62 16.56
C LYS A 198 6.91 -18.44 15.73
N SER A 199 6.03 -17.67 15.10
CA SER A 199 6.26 -16.55 14.22
C SER A 199 5.86 -15.28 14.96
N VAL A 200 6.56 -14.20 14.68
CA VAL A 200 6.23 -12.89 15.23
C VAL A 200 5.04 -12.33 14.48
N ARG A 201 3.97 -12.03 15.21
CA ARG A 201 2.77 -11.41 14.63
C ARG A 201 2.99 -9.92 14.40
N VAL A 202 2.79 -9.48 13.16
CA VAL A 202 2.78 -8.06 12.81
C VAL A 202 1.39 -7.52 13.07
N GLU A 203 1.29 -6.62 14.06
CA GLU A 203 0.01 -6.03 14.47
C GLU A 203 -0.34 -4.74 13.72
N GLU A 204 0.65 -4.11 13.10
CA GLU A 204 0.46 -2.88 12.32
C GLU A 204 1.24 -3.03 11.02
N TYR A 205 0.52 -3.07 9.91
CA TYR A 205 1.07 -3.17 8.57
C TYR A 205 0.12 -2.48 7.59
N ARG A 206 0.70 -1.74 6.64
CA ARG A 206 0.03 -1.13 5.51
C ARG A 206 0.94 -1.11 4.30
N GLN A 207 0.36 -1.36 3.14
CA GLN A 207 1.04 -1.33 1.86
C GLN A 207 0.09 -0.84 0.79
N ASP A 208 0.59 0.03 -0.06
CA ASP A 208 -0.11 0.54 -1.23
C ASP A 208 0.83 0.49 -2.42
N VAL A 209 0.40 -0.14 -3.51
CA VAL A 209 1.19 -0.26 -4.73
C VAL A 209 0.37 0.25 -5.91
N VAL A 210 0.88 1.28 -6.57
CA VAL A 210 0.30 1.85 -7.79
C VAL A 210 1.17 1.46 -8.97
N MET A 211 0.57 0.84 -9.98
CA MET A 211 1.24 0.36 -11.19
C MET A 211 0.56 1.01 -12.39
N VAL A 212 1.32 1.77 -13.18
CA VAL A 212 0.79 2.47 -14.37
C VAL A 212 1.61 2.13 -15.60
N PRO A 213 0.98 1.99 -16.78
CA PRO A 213 1.69 1.61 -18.00
C PRO A 213 2.70 2.69 -18.39
N SER A 214 3.80 2.28 -19.01
CA SER A 214 4.68 3.21 -19.73
C SER A 214 3.99 3.74 -20.99
N GLU A 215 4.45 4.87 -21.51
CA GLU A 215 3.90 5.49 -22.72
C GLU A 215 3.94 4.54 -23.94
N ASP A 216 4.96 3.69 -24.03
CA ASP A 216 5.11 2.70 -25.10
C ASP A 216 4.34 1.39 -24.85
N GLY A 217 3.67 1.26 -23.70
CA GLY A 217 2.87 0.11 -23.31
C GLY A 217 3.67 -1.18 -23.03
N LYS A 218 5.00 -1.15 -23.08
CA LYS A 218 5.85 -2.35 -22.88
C LYS A 218 6.16 -2.61 -21.41
N GLY A 219 6.17 -1.56 -20.62
CA GLY A 219 6.58 -1.57 -19.22
C GLY A 219 5.54 -0.93 -18.30
N CYS A 220 5.97 -0.66 -17.08
CA CYS A 220 5.18 0.09 -16.11
C CYS A 220 6.04 0.88 -15.13
N TYR A 221 5.49 2.00 -14.65
CA TYR A 221 5.99 2.72 -13.49
C TYR A 221 5.28 2.23 -12.24
N VAL A 222 6.01 2.20 -11.12
CA VAL A 222 5.56 1.65 -9.86
C VAL A 222 5.84 2.64 -8.73
N TRP A 223 4.78 3.00 -8.03
CA TRP A 223 4.84 3.68 -6.74
C TRP A 223 4.48 2.65 -5.66
N PHE A 224 5.27 2.59 -4.60
CA PHE A 224 5.09 1.60 -3.53
C PHE A 224 5.25 2.29 -2.18
N GLY A 225 4.18 2.40 -1.40
CA GLY A 225 4.20 2.80 0.00
C GLY A 225 4.17 1.59 0.91
N TYR A 226 4.99 1.60 1.98
CA TYR A 226 5.06 0.50 2.93
C TYR A 226 5.31 0.99 4.35
N PHE A 227 4.61 0.37 5.30
CA PHE A 227 4.95 0.44 6.71
C PHE A 227 4.58 -0.88 7.38
N ASP A 228 5.44 -1.34 8.28
CA ASP A 228 5.11 -2.34 9.28
C ASP A 228 5.81 -2.06 10.61
N ASP A 229 5.25 -2.62 11.68
CA ASP A 229 5.96 -2.85 12.93
C ASP A 229 6.40 -4.32 12.99
N PRO A 230 7.66 -4.63 12.61
CA PRO A 230 8.15 -6.01 12.55
C PRO A 230 8.35 -6.63 13.94
N LYS A 231 8.10 -5.86 15.01
CA LYS A 231 8.33 -6.11 16.44
C LYS A 231 9.79 -6.46 16.78
N GLY A 232 10.26 -5.88 17.88
CA GLY A 232 11.60 -6.08 18.38
C GLY A 232 12.66 -5.26 17.64
N HIS A 233 13.90 -5.36 18.11
CA HIS A 233 15.03 -4.64 17.53
C HIS A 233 15.53 -5.34 16.26
N ILE A 234 15.60 -4.62 15.13
CA ILE A 234 16.16 -5.13 13.88
C ILE A 234 17.67 -4.88 13.84
N PRO A 235 18.53 -5.92 13.89
CA PRO A 235 19.98 -5.74 13.86
C PRO A 235 20.47 -5.12 12.54
N SER A 236 21.54 -4.33 12.58
CA SER A 236 22.14 -3.72 11.38
C SER A 236 22.59 -4.74 10.33
N SER A 237 22.94 -5.97 10.74
CA SER A 237 23.25 -7.06 9.82
C SER A 237 22.06 -7.44 8.93
N ILE A 238 20.83 -7.37 9.45
CA ILE A 238 19.60 -7.62 8.72
C ILE A 238 19.31 -6.48 7.75
N VAL A 239 19.52 -5.24 8.17
CA VAL A 239 19.41 -4.06 7.30
C VAL A 239 20.41 -4.13 6.14
N ASN A 240 21.66 -4.52 6.43
CA ASN A 240 22.70 -4.72 5.42
C ASN A 240 22.39 -5.89 4.47
N TRP A 241 21.81 -6.98 4.98
CA TRP A 241 21.32 -8.07 4.13
C TRP A 241 20.17 -7.60 3.22
N ALA A 242 19.22 -6.82 3.75
CA ALA A 242 18.09 -6.32 3.00
C ALA A 242 18.54 -5.43 1.83
N THR A 243 19.50 -4.54 2.07
CA THR A 243 20.04 -3.63 1.04
C THR A 243 20.92 -4.35 0.00
N LYS A 244 21.67 -5.39 0.39
CA LYS A 244 22.58 -6.11 -0.52
C LYS A 244 21.94 -7.26 -1.28
N SER A 245 20.90 -7.88 -0.74
CA SER A 245 20.36 -9.14 -1.28
C SER A 245 18.84 -9.22 -1.22
N GLY A 246 18.23 -8.81 -0.11
CA GLY A 246 16.77 -8.91 0.07
C GLY A 246 15.97 -8.12 -0.98
N ILE A 247 16.09 -6.78 -0.95
CA ILE A 247 15.37 -5.88 -1.85
C ILE A 247 15.79 -6.09 -3.31
N PRO A 248 17.10 -6.11 -3.67
CA PRO A 248 17.50 -6.35 -5.06
C PRO A 248 17.01 -7.71 -5.60
N GLY A 249 17.04 -8.75 -4.77
CA GLY A 249 16.56 -10.07 -5.13
C GLY A 249 15.04 -10.12 -5.34
N PHE A 250 14.27 -9.43 -4.51
CA PHE A 250 12.82 -9.30 -4.70
C PHE A 250 12.47 -8.56 -6.00
N LEU A 251 13.08 -7.39 -6.24
CA LEU A 251 12.81 -6.56 -7.41
C LEU A 251 13.10 -7.31 -8.72
N ARG A 252 14.20 -8.07 -8.77
CA ARG A 252 14.53 -8.92 -9.91
C ARG A 252 13.59 -10.14 -10.01
N GLY A 253 13.35 -10.81 -8.88
CA GLY A 253 12.56 -12.05 -8.85
C GLY A 253 11.13 -11.85 -9.34
N ILE A 254 10.49 -10.72 -9.00
CA ILE A 254 9.14 -10.43 -9.49
C ILE A 254 9.11 -10.14 -10.98
N GLN A 255 10.13 -9.44 -11.52
CA GLN A 255 10.27 -9.20 -12.96
C GLN A 255 10.46 -10.52 -13.72
N GLU A 256 11.38 -11.38 -13.27
CA GLU A 256 11.60 -12.71 -13.84
C GLU A 256 10.33 -13.57 -13.80
N ALA A 257 9.56 -13.51 -12.71
CA ALA A 257 8.28 -14.20 -12.59
C ALA A 257 7.24 -13.68 -13.60
N CYS A 258 7.18 -12.36 -13.83
CA CYS A 258 6.35 -11.78 -14.88
C CYS A 258 6.73 -12.32 -16.26
N LEU A 259 8.00 -12.23 -16.63
CA LEU A 259 8.49 -12.70 -17.93
C LEU A 259 8.24 -14.20 -18.14
N LYS A 260 8.45 -15.01 -17.09
CA LYS A 260 8.14 -16.45 -17.12
C LYS A 260 6.65 -16.73 -17.32
N ARG A 261 5.77 -15.99 -16.64
CA ARG A 261 4.32 -16.11 -16.81
C ARG A 261 3.91 -15.77 -18.24
N ALA A 262 4.40 -14.65 -18.77
CA ALA A 262 4.11 -14.22 -20.15
C ALA A 262 4.53 -15.27 -21.19
N ALA A 263 5.72 -15.86 -21.03
CA ALA A 263 6.21 -16.91 -21.91
C ALA A 263 5.34 -18.19 -21.87
N THR A 264 4.76 -18.50 -20.70
CA THR A 264 3.89 -19.68 -20.54
C THR A 264 2.50 -19.44 -21.14
N THR A 265 1.93 -18.24 -20.96
CA THR A 265 0.60 -17.89 -21.51
C THR A 265 0.61 -17.76 -23.03
N GLY A 266 1.74 -17.36 -23.63
CA GLY A 266 1.90 -17.36 -25.09
C GLY A 266 1.77 -18.75 -25.74
N SER A 267 1.84 -19.83 -24.93
CA SER A 267 1.65 -21.23 -25.35
C SER A 267 0.22 -21.75 -25.18
N SER A 268 -0.69 -21.04 -24.49
CA SER A 268 -2.00 -21.58 -24.12
C SER A 268 -3.07 -20.50 -23.85
N GLY A 269 -3.70 -19.98 -24.91
CA GLY A 269 -5.03 -19.32 -24.87
C GLY A 269 -5.17 -18.06 -24.00
N PRO A 270 -6.31 -17.34 -24.06
CA PRO A 270 -6.49 -16.08 -23.34
C PRO A 270 -6.59 -16.30 -21.82
N MET A 271 -6.07 -15.33 -21.08
CA MET A 271 -6.02 -15.32 -19.62
C MET A 271 -7.44 -15.39 -19.01
N ILE A 272 -7.70 -16.43 -18.22
CA ILE A 272 -8.86 -16.47 -17.33
C ILE A 272 -8.42 -15.84 -16.00
N HIS A 273 -8.94 -14.66 -15.68
CA HIS A 273 -8.77 -13.94 -14.41
C HIS A 273 -9.47 -14.68 -13.26
N LYS A 274 -9.05 -15.91 -12.95
CA LYS A 274 -9.85 -16.82 -12.11
C LYS A 274 -9.88 -16.46 -10.62
N ASP A 275 -8.98 -15.59 -10.15
CA ASP A 275 -8.76 -15.36 -8.72
C ASP A 275 -8.50 -13.89 -8.32
N ARG A 276 -8.78 -12.91 -9.21
CA ARG A 276 -8.71 -11.49 -8.82
C ARG A 276 -9.87 -11.19 -7.85
N PRO A 277 -9.62 -10.58 -6.67
CA PRO A 277 -10.71 -10.10 -5.82
C PRO A 277 -11.62 -9.16 -6.63
N GLU A 278 -12.93 -9.37 -6.59
CA GLU A 278 -13.89 -8.53 -7.33
C GLU A 278 -13.72 -7.06 -6.95
N THR A 279 -13.64 -6.19 -7.95
CA THR A 279 -13.68 -4.75 -7.76
C THR A 279 -15.07 -4.37 -7.26
N PRO A 280 -15.21 -3.61 -6.16
CA PRO A 280 -16.46 -2.96 -5.84
C PRO A 280 -16.86 -2.08 -7.03
N ASP A 281 -18.11 -2.24 -7.50
CA ASP A 281 -18.68 -1.45 -8.58
C ASP A 281 -18.52 0.05 -8.28
N SER A 282 -17.78 0.76 -9.13
CA SER A 282 -17.53 2.19 -8.95
C SER A 282 -18.74 3.05 -9.27
N GLY A 283 -19.84 2.48 -9.78
CA GLY A 283 -21.13 3.15 -9.91
C GLY A 283 -21.12 4.43 -10.75
N ILE A 284 -20.11 4.62 -11.59
CA ILE A 284 -19.97 5.80 -12.46
C ILE A 284 -19.90 5.29 -13.90
N GLU A 285 -21.02 5.44 -14.62
CA GLU A 285 -21.05 5.37 -16.09
C GLU A 285 -20.19 6.50 -16.68
N ALA A 286 -19.63 6.20 -17.85
CA ALA A 286 -18.57 6.92 -18.58
C ALA A 286 -18.74 8.43 -18.76
#